data_AF-A0A3L7WEH2-F1
#
_entry.id   AF-A0A3L7WEH2-F1
#
_cell.length_a   1.000
_cell.length_b   1.000
_cell.length_c   1.000
_cell.angle_alpha   90.00
_cell.angle_beta   90.00
_cell.angle_gamma   90.00
#
_symmetry.space_group_name_H-M   'P 1'
#
loop_
_entity.id
_entity.type
_entity.pdbx_description
1 polymer ?
#
loop_
_entity_poly.entity_id
_entity_poly.type
_entity_poly.pdbx_seq_one_letter_code
_entity_poly.pdbx_strand_id
1 'polypeptide(L)'
;MDPSARRCLAPQRRDQSSRSGEVGVQGVEACRKQRSRGGVSPKEVELKYLVTPEAQAAVLPPPLPNSWSYAHEEPTRELLSDEYLDDDRAQLASLGLSLRRRVSDRVPAQHGDPVTTYWLKGREPADGALHSRLELQLSGLDDPALAAAIAERGGAAPALHIQVLLSQERASWVVMHDSGAKGTLSIDHVSGSLLGVALSWDELEVEIHAQEAKATTLAAELDAALKALPFLAPNPLAKIDRARYLATQARG
;
A
#
# COMPACT_ATOMS: atom_id res chain seq x y z
N MET A 1 -22.61 -46.61 -48.90
CA MET A 1 -21.53 -45.86 -48.23
C MET A 1 -22.08 -45.35 -46.91
N ASP A 2 -21.71 -46.03 -45.83
CA ASP A 2 -21.75 -45.53 -44.44
C ASP A 2 -20.59 -44.51 -44.26
N PRO A 3 -20.39 -43.78 -43.14
CA PRO A 3 -21.24 -43.15 -42.11
C PRO A 3 -20.93 -41.62 -42.06
N SER A 4 -21.57 -40.74 -41.27
CA SER A 4 -21.20 -40.48 -39.86
C SER A 4 -22.06 -39.30 -39.37
N ALA A 5 -23.10 -39.54 -38.57
CA ALA A 5 -23.05 -39.73 -37.11
C ALA A 5 -22.98 -38.39 -36.35
N ARG A 6 -23.78 -38.08 -35.33
CA ARG A 6 -24.88 -38.75 -34.62
C ARG A 6 -25.61 -37.65 -33.84
N ARG A 7 -26.94 -37.60 -33.92
CA ARG A 7 -27.81 -37.17 -32.81
C ARG A 7 -28.35 -38.46 -32.17
N CYS A 8 -28.37 -38.51 -30.84
CA CYS A 8 -29.29 -39.24 -29.94
C CYS A 8 -28.76 -39.01 -28.50
N LEU A 9 -29.38 -38.13 -27.70
CA LEU A 9 -30.52 -38.36 -26.79
C LEU A 9 -30.25 -39.28 -25.58
N ALA A 10 -29.96 -38.62 -24.44
CA ALA A 10 -30.51 -38.80 -23.07
C ALA A 10 -30.32 -40.18 -22.34
N PRO A 11 -30.80 -40.32 -21.07
CA PRO A 11 -30.19 -39.84 -19.81
C PRO A 11 -29.99 -40.99 -18.77
N GLN A 12 -29.22 -40.82 -17.68
CA GLN A 12 -29.56 -41.33 -16.32
C GLN A 12 -28.51 -41.05 -15.20
N ARG A 13 -29.09 -40.62 -14.06
CA ARG A 13 -28.70 -40.58 -12.63
C ARG A 13 -27.44 -41.34 -12.16
N ARG A 14 -26.63 -40.72 -11.29
CA ARG A 14 -26.59 -40.87 -9.80
C ARG A 14 -25.37 -40.16 -9.19
N ASP A 15 -25.60 -39.61 -7.99
CA ASP A 15 -24.69 -39.29 -6.87
C ASP A 15 -23.17 -39.27 -7.10
N GLN A 16 -22.56 -38.14 -6.72
CA GLN A 16 -21.41 -38.17 -5.81
C GLN A 16 -21.22 -36.83 -5.10
N SER A 17 -21.17 -36.92 -3.78
CA SER A 17 -20.75 -35.90 -2.82
C SER A 17 -19.31 -35.44 -3.06
N SER A 18 -18.96 -34.34 -2.39
CA SER A 18 -17.60 -33.93 -2.00
C SER A 18 -16.62 -33.57 -3.12
N ARG A 19 -16.65 -32.30 -3.55
CA ARG A 19 -15.45 -31.56 -4.02
C ARG A 19 -15.56 -30.06 -3.70
N SER A 20 -15.48 -29.73 -2.42
CA SER A 20 -15.34 -28.36 -1.91
C SER A 20 -13.92 -28.13 -1.36
N GLY A 21 -12.90 -28.53 -2.11
CA GLY A 21 -11.49 -28.43 -1.69
C GLY A 21 -10.46 -28.06 -2.77
N GLU A 22 -10.81 -28.09 -4.06
CA GLU A 22 -9.82 -27.87 -5.14
C GLU A 22 -9.76 -26.43 -5.66
N VAL A 23 -10.75 -25.58 -5.37
CA VAL A 23 -10.78 -24.18 -5.84
C VAL A 23 -9.83 -23.28 -5.03
N GLY A 24 -9.57 -23.62 -3.76
CA GLY A 24 -8.67 -22.85 -2.89
C GLY A 24 -7.18 -23.04 -3.18
N VAL A 25 -6.77 -24.19 -3.72
CA VAL A 25 -5.34 -24.50 -3.91
C VAL A 25 -4.78 -23.86 -5.18
N GLN A 26 -5.58 -23.74 -6.23
CA GLN A 26 -5.15 -23.14 -7.51
C GLN A 26 -4.97 -21.61 -7.42
N GLY A 27 -5.78 -20.92 -6.60
CA GLY A 27 -5.63 -19.47 -6.35
C GLY A 27 -4.37 -19.14 -5.54
N VAL A 28 -4.05 -19.96 -4.53
CA VAL A 28 -2.84 -19.81 -3.70
C VAL A 28 -1.57 -20.09 -4.52
N GLU A 29 -1.59 -21.10 -5.40
CA GLU A 29 -0.48 -21.35 -6.32
C GLU A 29 -0.31 -20.25 -7.38
N ALA A 30 -1.38 -19.62 -7.85
CA ALA A 30 -1.31 -18.50 -8.78
C ALA A 30 -0.66 -17.27 -8.12
N CYS A 31 -1.03 -16.94 -6.88
CA CYS A 31 -0.38 -15.88 -6.10
C CYS A 31 1.11 -16.19 -5.86
N ARG A 32 1.45 -17.46 -5.59
CA ARG A 32 2.84 -17.92 -5.41
C ARG A 32 3.66 -17.88 -6.71
N LYS A 33 3.05 -18.13 -7.87
CA LYS A 33 3.70 -18.07 -9.20
C LYS A 33 3.85 -16.64 -9.73
N GLN A 34 2.99 -15.71 -9.31
CA GLN A 34 3.14 -14.28 -9.59
C GLN A 34 4.33 -13.68 -8.81
N ARG A 35 4.60 -14.20 -7.59
CA ARG A 35 5.79 -13.87 -6.78
C ARG A 35 7.13 -14.32 -7.39
N SER A 36 7.14 -15.21 -8.40
CA SER A 36 8.38 -15.82 -8.93
C SER A 36 8.77 -15.37 -10.34
N ARG A 37 7.99 -14.47 -10.99
CA ARG A 37 8.23 -14.09 -12.40
C ARG A 37 8.77 -12.67 -12.63
N GLY A 38 9.03 -11.91 -11.57
CA GLY A 38 9.83 -10.68 -11.59
C GLY A 38 10.36 -10.47 -10.18
N GLY A 39 11.68 -10.53 -9.98
CA GLY A 39 12.34 -10.67 -8.67
C GLY A 39 12.28 -9.47 -7.73
N VAL A 40 11.08 -8.90 -7.53
CA VAL A 40 10.76 -7.92 -6.49
C VAL A 40 9.81 -8.63 -5.52
N SER A 41 10.26 -8.83 -4.29
CA SER A 41 9.40 -9.26 -3.18
C SER A 41 8.20 -8.31 -3.13
N PRO A 42 6.95 -8.77 -2.90
CA PRO A 42 5.80 -7.88 -2.70
C PRO A 42 5.88 -7.13 -1.35
N LYS A 43 7.10 -6.91 -0.84
CA LYS A 43 7.36 -6.19 0.38
C LYS A 43 7.85 -4.79 0.03
N GLU A 44 7.06 -3.82 0.45
CA GLU A 44 7.44 -2.41 0.51
C GLU A 44 8.43 -2.24 1.66
N VAL A 45 9.49 -1.46 1.42
CA VAL A 45 10.41 -0.97 2.46
C VAL A 45 10.40 0.55 2.40
N GLU A 46 9.90 1.16 3.47
CA GLU A 46 9.60 2.59 3.54
C GLU A 46 10.05 3.16 4.89
N LEU A 47 10.73 4.31 4.86
CA LEU A 47 10.91 5.13 6.06
C LEU A 47 9.76 6.12 6.19
N LYS A 48 9.23 6.31 7.40
CA LYS A 48 8.16 7.27 7.69
C LYS A 48 8.51 8.16 8.87
N TYR A 49 8.35 9.46 8.67
CA TYR A 49 8.57 10.49 9.69
C TYR A 49 7.40 11.47 9.73
N LEU A 50 7.04 11.93 10.93
CA LEU A 50 6.22 13.12 11.10
C LEU A 50 7.10 14.34 10.89
N VAL A 51 6.58 15.28 10.12
CA VAL A 51 7.19 16.59 9.94
C VAL A 51 6.59 17.52 11.00
N THR A 52 7.43 18.08 11.86
CA THR A 52 6.94 18.95 12.94
C THR A 52 6.58 20.34 12.38
N PRO A 53 5.70 21.12 13.02
CA PRO A 53 5.38 22.47 12.55
C PRO A 53 6.60 23.40 12.44
N GLU A 54 7.62 23.18 13.28
CA GLU A 54 8.89 23.91 13.22
C GLU A 54 9.67 23.63 11.90
N ALA A 55 9.33 22.55 11.19
CA ALA A 55 9.85 22.21 9.86
C ALA A 55 9.32 23.10 8.74
N GLN A 56 8.19 23.80 8.91
CA GLN A 56 7.63 24.63 7.82
C GLN A 56 8.55 25.81 7.44
N ALA A 57 9.52 26.13 8.30
CA ALA A 57 10.62 27.06 8.01
C ALA A 57 11.92 26.37 7.54
N ALA A 58 11.97 25.03 7.54
CA ALA A 58 13.14 24.25 7.15
C ALA A 58 13.22 24.05 5.63
N VAL A 59 14.45 23.86 5.15
CA VAL A 59 14.73 23.56 3.73
C VAL A 59 14.15 22.19 3.40
N LEU A 60 13.04 22.18 2.67
CA LEU A 60 12.48 20.99 2.04
C LEU A 60 12.80 21.04 0.53
N PRO A 61 13.24 19.93 -0.08
CA PRO A 61 13.42 18.60 0.54
C PRO A 61 14.67 18.55 1.46
N PRO A 62 14.74 17.63 2.43
CA PRO A 62 15.86 17.59 3.38
C PRO A 62 17.19 17.26 2.69
N PRO A 63 18.35 17.62 3.26
CA PRO A 63 19.63 17.17 2.73
C PRO A 63 19.72 15.63 2.78
N LEU A 64 20.25 15.03 1.72
CA LEU A 64 20.52 13.60 1.64
C LEU A 64 21.97 13.31 2.07
N PRO A 65 22.27 12.11 2.59
CA PRO A 65 23.65 11.67 2.79
C PRO A 65 24.41 11.60 1.45
N ASN A 66 25.75 11.72 1.48
CA ASN A 66 26.59 11.91 0.28
C ASN A 66 26.44 10.85 -0.83
N SER A 67 26.04 9.64 -0.47
CA SER A 67 25.81 8.51 -1.37
C SER A 67 24.45 8.57 -2.07
N TRP A 68 23.62 9.55 -1.73
CA TRP A 68 22.27 9.76 -2.24
C TRP A 68 22.15 11.15 -2.87
N SER A 69 21.40 11.22 -3.97
CA SER A 69 21.14 12.45 -4.70
C SER A 69 19.70 12.53 -5.17
N TYR A 70 19.21 13.75 -5.34
CA TYR A 70 17.94 14.00 -6.03
C TYR A 70 18.17 13.91 -7.54
N ALA A 71 17.32 13.16 -8.24
CA ALA A 71 17.40 13.08 -9.70
C ALA A 71 17.04 14.42 -10.38
N HIS A 72 16.17 15.20 -9.74
CA HIS A 72 15.70 16.51 -10.18
C HIS A 72 15.51 17.43 -8.96
N GLU A 73 15.68 18.74 -9.13
CA GLU A 73 15.50 19.71 -8.05
C GLU A 73 14.02 19.93 -7.70
N GLU A 74 13.16 20.02 -8.71
CA GLU A 74 11.73 20.28 -8.54
C GLU A 74 10.94 19.01 -8.22
N PRO A 75 10.02 19.03 -7.23
CA PRO A 75 9.15 17.91 -6.94
C PRO A 75 8.09 17.71 -8.04
N THR A 76 7.70 16.46 -8.24
CA THR A 76 6.38 16.16 -8.79
C THR A 76 5.33 16.42 -7.73
N ARG A 77 4.31 17.21 -8.06
CA ARG A 77 3.17 17.50 -7.19
C ARG A 77 1.92 16.75 -7.67
N GLU A 78 1.17 16.18 -6.74
CA GLU A 78 -0.09 15.50 -7.02
C GLU A 78 -1.06 15.63 -5.85
N LEU A 79 -2.35 15.62 -6.18
CA LEU A 79 -3.46 15.53 -5.22
C LEU A 79 -3.98 14.10 -5.20
N LEU A 80 -4.04 13.53 -4.00
CA LEU A 80 -4.49 12.16 -3.78
C LEU A 80 -5.71 12.15 -2.86
N SER A 81 -6.69 11.32 -3.21
CA SER A 81 -7.84 11.00 -2.37
C SER A 81 -7.79 9.52 -2.02
N ASP A 82 -7.62 9.23 -0.74
CA ASP A 82 -7.50 7.88 -0.18
C ASP A 82 -8.74 7.52 0.59
N GLU A 83 -9.40 6.45 0.17
CA GLU A 83 -10.48 5.80 0.90
C GLU A 83 -10.00 4.47 1.46
N TYR A 84 -10.06 4.34 2.78
CA TYR A 84 -9.76 3.08 3.45
C TYR A 84 -11.04 2.28 3.64
N LEU A 85 -10.98 1.02 3.23
CA LEU A 85 -12.11 0.12 3.15
C LEU A 85 -11.96 -0.99 4.19
N ASP A 86 -13.02 -1.27 4.93
CA ASP A 86 -13.14 -2.40 5.85
C ASP A 86 -14.63 -2.71 6.06
N ASP A 87 -14.95 -3.78 6.78
CA ASP A 87 -16.32 -4.04 7.22
C ASP A 87 -16.63 -3.41 8.59
N ASP A 88 -17.89 -3.49 9.02
CA ASP A 88 -18.37 -2.90 10.29
C ASP A 88 -17.70 -3.51 11.54
N ARG A 89 -17.06 -4.67 11.35
CA ARG A 89 -16.37 -5.43 12.40
C ARG A 89 -14.86 -5.22 12.35
N ALA A 90 -14.38 -4.36 11.45
CA ALA A 90 -12.98 -4.14 11.17
C ALA A 90 -12.22 -5.45 10.90
N GLN A 91 -12.81 -6.36 10.11
CA GLN A 91 -12.24 -7.66 9.81
C GLN A 91 -10.84 -7.54 9.22
N LEU A 92 -10.61 -6.69 8.22
CA LEU A 92 -9.28 -6.53 7.63
C LEU A 92 -8.28 -6.03 8.67
N ALA A 93 -8.65 -5.03 9.46
CA ALA A 93 -7.81 -4.55 10.54
C ALA A 93 -7.47 -5.66 11.56
N SER A 94 -8.42 -6.53 11.90
CA SER A 94 -8.20 -7.67 12.82
C SER A 94 -7.25 -8.72 12.24
N LEU A 95 -7.21 -8.84 10.92
CA LEU A 95 -6.27 -9.70 10.19
C LEU A 95 -4.91 -9.02 9.98
N GLY A 96 -4.73 -7.78 10.45
CA GLY A 96 -3.52 -7.00 10.19
C GLY A 96 -3.37 -6.67 8.70
N LEU A 97 -4.47 -6.32 8.04
CA LEU A 97 -4.51 -5.85 6.67
C LEU A 97 -5.17 -4.46 6.61
N SER A 98 -4.80 -3.67 5.61
CA SER A 98 -5.50 -2.43 5.26
C SER A 98 -5.70 -2.36 3.76
N LEU A 99 -6.96 -2.19 3.34
CA LEU A 99 -7.31 -1.99 1.94
C LEU A 99 -7.59 -0.52 1.68
N ARG A 100 -7.05 0.00 0.59
CA ARG A 100 -7.18 1.39 0.18
C ARG A 100 -7.56 1.49 -1.28
N ARG A 101 -8.57 2.31 -1.59
CA ARG A 101 -8.83 2.85 -2.92
C ARG A 101 -8.24 4.26 -2.99
N ARG A 102 -7.37 4.51 -3.95
CA ARG A 102 -6.71 5.81 -4.18
C ARG A 102 -7.13 6.36 -5.53
N VAL A 103 -7.60 7.61 -5.54
CA VAL A 103 -7.77 8.41 -6.74
C VAL A 103 -6.64 9.43 -6.79
N SER A 104 -5.94 9.51 -7.91
CA SER A 104 -4.90 10.51 -8.17
C SER A 104 -5.33 11.44 -9.29
N ASP A 105 -5.03 12.73 -9.13
CA ASP A 105 -5.19 13.74 -10.18
C ASP A 105 -4.12 13.64 -11.29
N ARG A 106 -3.14 12.76 -11.16
CA ARG A 106 -2.25 12.40 -12.28
C ARG A 106 -3.08 11.77 -13.38
N VAL A 107 -3.44 12.60 -14.35
CA VAL A 107 -3.95 12.16 -15.65
C VAL A 107 -2.81 11.45 -16.39
N PRO A 108 -2.92 10.15 -16.75
CA PRO A 108 -2.01 9.57 -17.72
C PRO A 108 -2.17 10.41 -18.99
N ALA A 109 -1.07 10.82 -19.61
CA ALA A 109 -1.00 11.85 -20.67
C ALA A 109 -1.92 11.64 -21.91
N GLN A 110 -2.81 10.65 -21.92
CA GLN A 110 -3.66 10.28 -23.05
C GLN A 110 -5.16 10.23 -22.75
N HIS A 111 -5.63 10.16 -21.50
CA HIS A 111 -7.07 10.06 -21.19
C HIS A 111 -7.39 10.87 -19.94
N GLY A 112 -8.15 11.97 -20.09
CA GLY A 112 -8.46 12.98 -19.07
C GLY A 112 -9.21 12.51 -17.81
N ASP A 113 -9.15 11.23 -17.47
CA ASP A 113 -9.80 10.64 -16.31
C ASP A 113 -8.81 10.41 -15.16
N PRO A 114 -9.21 10.62 -13.90
CA PRO A 114 -8.39 10.32 -12.72
C PRO A 114 -8.01 8.84 -12.65
N VAL A 115 -6.76 8.55 -12.26
CA VAL A 115 -6.31 7.17 -12.08
C VAL A 115 -6.82 6.65 -10.74
N THR A 116 -7.62 5.59 -10.79
CA THR A 116 -8.01 4.84 -9.59
C THR A 116 -7.11 3.62 -9.41
N THR A 117 -6.49 3.48 -8.25
CA THR A 117 -5.67 2.32 -7.88
C THR A 117 -6.15 1.73 -6.56
N TYR A 118 -6.02 0.41 -6.41
CA TYR A 118 -6.34 -0.30 -5.18
C TYR A 118 -5.06 -0.89 -4.59
N TRP A 119 -4.90 -0.76 -3.29
CA TRP A 119 -3.72 -1.23 -2.57
C TRP A 119 -4.14 -2.00 -1.32
N LEU A 120 -3.67 -3.24 -1.21
CA LEU A 120 -3.76 -4.02 0.02
C LEU A 120 -2.39 -4.02 0.69
N LYS A 121 -2.31 -3.53 1.92
CA LYS A 121 -1.08 -3.52 2.72
C LYS A 121 -1.21 -4.41 3.95
N GLY A 122 -0.12 -5.08 4.30
CA GLY A 122 0.05 -5.75 5.59
C GLY A 122 0.33 -4.74 6.70
N ARG A 123 -0.02 -5.13 7.93
CA ARG A 123 0.21 -4.35 9.15
C ARG A 123 1.26 -5.03 10.02
N GLU A 124 2.45 -5.18 9.47
CA GLU A 124 3.63 -5.60 10.22
C GLU A 124 4.10 -4.44 11.13
N PRO A 125 4.60 -4.73 12.35
CA PRO A 125 5.15 -3.70 13.23
C PRO A 125 6.33 -2.96 12.58
N ALA A 126 6.35 -1.63 12.70
CA ALA A 126 7.49 -0.82 12.30
C ALA A 126 8.64 -0.91 13.33
N ASP A 127 9.88 -0.78 12.84
CA ASP A 127 11.07 -0.58 13.68
C ASP A 127 11.45 0.91 13.64
N GLY A 128 10.95 1.66 14.62
CA GLY A 128 11.08 3.12 14.63
C GLY A 128 10.36 3.76 13.42
N ALA A 129 11.13 4.38 12.53
CA ALA A 129 10.62 4.96 11.27
C ALA A 129 10.50 3.92 10.15
N LEU A 130 11.11 2.74 10.27
CA LEU A 130 11.19 1.75 9.20
C LEU A 130 9.95 0.85 9.16
N HIS A 131 9.26 0.88 8.04
CA HIS A 131 8.16 -0.01 7.68
C HIS A 131 8.68 -1.03 6.67
N SER A 132 8.46 -2.31 6.96
CA SER A 132 8.64 -3.39 5.98
C SER A 132 7.41 -4.26 5.99
N ARG A 133 6.60 -4.16 4.94
CA ARG A 133 5.25 -4.74 4.93
C ARG A 133 4.88 -5.30 3.58
N LEU A 134 3.95 -6.24 3.59
CA LEU A 134 3.30 -6.68 2.36
C LEU A 134 2.62 -5.48 1.69
N GLU A 135 2.80 -5.33 0.39
CA GLU A 135 2.05 -4.40 -0.44
C GLU A 135 1.68 -5.08 -1.77
N LEU A 136 0.38 -5.05 -2.08
CA LEU A 136 -0.17 -5.57 -3.32
C LEU A 136 -0.99 -4.49 -4.00
N GLN A 137 -0.62 -4.14 -5.23
CA GLN A 137 -1.48 -3.39 -6.12
C GLN A 137 -2.55 -4.33 -6.67
N LEU A 138 -3.81 -3.95 -6.57
CA LEU A 138 -4.95 -4.70 -7.05
C LEU A 138 -5.57 -4.02 -8.27
N SER A 139 -6.10 -4.82 -9.18
CA SER A 139 -6.85 -4.34 -10.35
C SER A 139 -8.26 -3.82 -9.99
N GLY A 140 -8.78 -4.22 -8.83
CA GLY A 140 -10.10 -3.84 -8.32
C GLY A 140 -10.45 -4.57 -7.03
N LEU A 141 -11.69 -4.39 -6.54
CA LEU A 141 -12.18 -5.08 -5.34
C LEU A 141 -12.46 -6.58 -5.59
N ASP A 142 -12.72 -6.96 -6.84
CA ASP A 142 -12.91 -8.36 -7.25
C ASP A 142 -11.58 -9.07 -7.58
N ASP A 143 -10.44 -8.43 -7.33
CA ASP A 143 -9.13 -9.01 -7.61
C ASP A 143 -8.92 -10.27 -6.76
N PRO A 144 -8.60 -11.43 -7.36
CA PRO A 144 -8.43 -12.69 -6.63
C PRO A 144 -7.30 -12.63 -5.60
N ALA A 145 -6.32 -11.73 -5.76
CA ALA A 145 -5.26 -11.54 -4.77
C ALA A 145 -5.79 -11.00 -3.43
N LEU A 146 -6.88 -10.22 -3.43
CA LEU A 146 -7.53 -9.76 -2.20
C LEU A 146 -8.12 -10.93 -1.43
N ALA A 147 -8.94 -11.75 -2.09
CA ALA A 147 -9.56 -12.92 -1.48
C ALA A 147 -8.51 -13.92 -0.98
N ALA A 148 -7.44 -14.14 -1.74
CA ALA A 148 -6.32 -15.00 -1.34
C ALA A 148 -5.62 -14.47 -0.08
N ALA A 149 -5.27 -13.19 -0.03
CA ALA A 149 -4.59 -12.60 1.13
C ALA A 149 -5.45 -12.64 2.40
N ILE A 150 -6.76 -12.46 2.29
CA ILE A 150 -7.70 -12.58 3.40
C ILE A 150 -7.79 -14.03 3.88
N ALA A 151 -7.94 -14.99 2.95
CA ALA A 151 -8.02 -16.41 3.28
C ALA A 151 -6.72 -16.95 3.91
N GLU A 152 -5.55 -16.50 3.44
CA GLU A 152 -4.23 -16.83 4.03
C GLU A 152 -4.14 -16.43 5.51
N ARG A 153 -4.89 -15.41 5.93
CA ARG A 153 -4.97 -14.95 7.32
C ARG A 153 -6.17 -15.51 8.09
N GLY A 154 -6.91 -16.45 7.50
CA GLY A 154 -8.08 -17.10 8.12
C GLY A 154 -9.36 -16.26 8.06
N GLY A 155 -9.40 -15.24 7.22
CA GLY A 155 -10.57 -14.40 7.00
C GLY A 155 -11.59 -14.99 6.02
N ALA A 156 -12.75 -14.33 5.95
CA ALA A 156 -13.78 -14.54 4.94
C ALA A 156 -13.95 -13.26 4.12
N ALA A 157 -14.67 -13.31 3.00
CA ALA A 157 -14.93 -12.13 2.19
C ALA A 157 -15.69 -11.04 3.00
N PRO A 158 -15.10 -9.83 3.17
CA PRO A 158 -15.72 -8.75 3.94
C PRO A 158 -16.76 -7.99 3.12
N ALA A 159 -17.79 -7.47 3.80
CA ALA A 159 -18.71 -6.49 3.22
C ALA A 159 -18.10 -5.08 3.33
N LEU A 160 -17.22 -4.75 2.38
CA LEU A 160 -16.41 -3.53 2.40
C LEU A 160 -17.25 -2.27 2.26
N HIS A 161 -16.95 -1.28 3.09
CA HIS A 161 -17.38 0.11 2.93
C HIS A 161 -16.30 1.07 3.43
N ILE A 162 -16.47 2.35 3.11
CA ILE A 162 -15.49 3.39 3.44
C ILE A 162 -15.51 3.62 4.95
N GLN A 163 -14.35 3.41 5.59
CA GLN A 163 -14.12 3.69 7.01
C GLN A 163 -13.53 5.07 7.22
N VAL A 164 -12.59 5.46 6.34
CA VAL A 164 -11.82 6.70 6.46
C VAL A 164 -11.61 7.29 5.08
N LEU A 165 -11.78 8.60 4.96
CA LEU A 165 -11.40 9.38 3.78
C LEU A 165 -10.28 10.34 4.16
N LEU A 166 -9.16 10.29 3.44
CA LEU A 166 -8.04 11.21 3.58
C LEU A 166 -7.75 11.89 2.24
N SER A 167 -7.47 13.18 2.27
CA SER A 167 -6.90 13.94 1.16
C SER A 167 -5.42 14.21 1.42
N GLN A 168 -4.61 14.18 0.37
CA GLN A 168 -3.16 14.38 0.48
C GLN A 168 -2.69 15.30 -0.64
N GLU A 169 -1.95 16.33 -0.26
CA GLU A 169 -1.11 17.08 -1.20
C GLU A 169 0.30 16.51 -1.08
N ARG A 170 0.78 15.86 -2.15
CA ARG A 170 2.07 15.18 -2.17
C ARG A 170 3.06 15.96 -3.03
N ALA A 171 4.23 16.24 -2.48
CA ALA A 171 5.42 16.63 -3.22
C ALA A 171 6.42 15.48 -3.19
N SER A 172 6.88 15.01 -4.35
CA SER A 172 7.75 13.83 -4.43
C SER A 172 8.97 14.05 -5.32
N TRP A 173 10.09 13.45 -4.92
CA TRP A 173 11.35 13.44 -5.66
C TRP A 173 11.82 12.01 -5.86
N VAL A 174 12.39 11.74 -7.03
CA VAL A 174 13.17 10.52 -7.25
C VAL A 174 14.54 10.72 -6.60
N VAL A 175 14.91 9.79 -5.73
CA VAL A 175 16.24 9.75 -5.09
C VAL A 175 17.06 8.59 -5.65
N MET A 176 18.35 8.82 -5.84
CA MET A 176 19.29 7.92 -6.51
C MET A 176 20.47 7.66 -5.58
N HIS A 177 20.75 6.39 -5.31
CA HIS A 177 21.95 5.96 -4.58
C HIS A 177 23.09 5.65 -5.56
N ASP A 178 24.34 5.86 -5.15
CA ASP A 178 25.55 5.59 -5.95
C ASP A 178 25.63 4.15 -6.48
N SER A 179 25.02 3.18 -5.80
CA SER A 179 24.92 1.80 -6.29
C SER A 179 23.95 1.62 -7.47
N GLY A 180 23.33 2.69 -7.97
CA GLY A 180 22.25 2.69 -8.95
C GLY A 180 20.87 2.29 -8.40
N ALA A 181 20.72 2.19 -7.08
CA ALA A 181 19.41 1.94 -6.47
C ALA A 181 18.58 3.23 -6.51
N LYS A 182 17.25 3.08 -6.60
CA LYS A 182 16.32 4.20 -6.67
C LYS A 182 15.37 4.17 -5.49
N GLY A 183 14.82 5.33 -5.16
CA GLY A 183 13.71 5.46 -4.24
C GLY A 183 12.85 6.66 -4.57
N THR A 184 11.77 6.80 -3.83
CA THR A 184 10.89 7.97 -3.88
C THR A 184 10.87 8.61 -2.50
N LEU A 185 11.31 9.86 -2.40
CA LEU A 185 11.07 10.68 -1.22
C LEU A 185 9.80 11.48 -1.47
N SER A 186 8.84 11.42 -0.55
CA SER A 186 7.65 12.28 -0.60
C SER A 186 7.44 13.02 0.71
N ILE A 187 6.86 14.21 0.58
CA ILE A 187 6.33 14.99 1.69
C ILE A 187 4.84 15.14 1.42
N ASP A 188 4.04 14.71 2.39
CA ASP A 188 2.59 14.70 2.30
C ASP A 188 2.01 15.65 3.33
N HIS A 189 1.20 16.59 2.87
CA HIS A 189 0.21 17.26 3.73
C HIS A 189 -1.06 16.42 3.72
N VAL A 190 -1.32 15.70 4.82
CA VAL A 190 -2.49 14.83 4.95
C VAL A 190 -3.57 15.53 5.74
N SER A 191 -4.80 15.50 5.22
CA SER A 191 -5.99 16.00 5.90
C SER A 191 -7.16 15.05 5.74
N GLY A 192 -8.15 15.13 6.63
CA GLY A 192 -9.36 14.33 6.52
C GLY A 192 -10.26 14.46 7.73
N SER A 193 -11.22 13.55 7.83
CA SER A 193 -12.05 13.44 9.03
C SER A 193 -12.38 11.99 9.35
N LEU A 194 -12.48 11.69 10.63
CA LEU A 194 -12.91 10.38 11.11
C LEU A 194 -13.80 10.56 12.32
N LEU A 195 -15.02 10.01 12.25
CA LEU A 195 -16.03 10.07 13.31
C LEU A 195 -16.30 11.50 13.83
N GLY A 196 -16.35 12.48 12.91
CA GLY A 196 -16.59 13.90 13.22
C GLY A 196 -15.37 14.68 13.72
N VAL A 197 -14.20 14.03 13.84
CA VAL A 197 -12.95 14.70 14.22
C VAL A 197 -12.18 15.08 12.96
N ALA A 198 -11.85 16.37 12.83
CA ALA A 198 -10.94 16.85 11.78
C ALA A 198 -9.50 16.44 12.10
N LEU A 199 -8.79 15.97 11.09
CA LEU A 199 -7.43 15.43 11.22
C LEU A 199 -6.53 16.15 10.22
N SER A 200 -5.33 16.54 10.65
CA SER A 200 -4.26 16.96 9.74
C SER A 200 -2.89 16.66 10.32
N TRP A 201 -1.94 16.34 9.45
CA TRP A 201 -0.53 16.21 9.78
C TRP A 201 0.32 16.27 8.52
N ASP A 202 1.60 16.59 8.69
CA ASP A 202 2.60 16.50 7.64
C ASP A 202 3.47 15.26 7.89
N GLU A 203 3.77 14.50 6.83
CA GLU A 203 4.70 13.37 6.93
C GLU A 203 5.68 13.31 5.76
N LEU A 204 6.89 12.81 6.05
CA LEU A 204 7.90 12.48 5.07
C LEU A 204 7.99 10.96 4.95
N GLU A 205 7.94 10.46 3.72
CA GLU A 205 8.11 9.05 3.39
C GLU A 205 9.32 8.88 2.46
N VAL A 206 10.09 7.81 2.64
CA VAL A 206 11.09 7.38 1.65
C VAL A 206 10.89 5.92 1.33
N GLU A 207 10.35 5.63 0.14
CA GLU A 207 10.20 4.28 -0.39
C GLU A 207 11.45 3.86 -1.16
N ILE A 208 12.00 2.68 -0.86
CA ILE A 208 13.25 2.21 -1.49
C ILE A 208 12.95 1.06 -2.46
N HIS A 209 13.23 1.31 -3.74
CA HIS A 209 12.95 0.36 -4.82
C HIS A 209 14.15 -0.58 -5.03
N ALA A 210 14.30 -1.55 -4.13
CA ALA A 210 15.29 -2.60 -4.23
C ALA A 210 14.76 -3.92 -3.66
N GLN A 211 15.51 -5.01 -3.86
CA GLN A 211 15.22 -6.26 -3.14
C GLN A 211 15.31 -6.03 -1.63
N GLU A 212 14.39 -6.61 -0.86
CA GLU A 212 14.16 -6.36 0.58
C GLU A 212 15.45 -6.24 1.43
N ALA A 213 16.37 -7.19 1.31
CA ALA A 213 17.62 -7.16 2.08
C ALA A 213 18.50 -5.95 1.73
N LYS A 214 18.59 -5.59 0.44
CA LYS A 214 19.30 -4.39 -0.01
C LYS A 214 18.54 -3.12 0.39
N ALA A 215 17.22 -3.13 0.24
CA ALA A 215 16.36 -2.00 0.60
C ALA A 215 16.49 -1.65 2.10
N THR A 216 16.51 -2.65 2.98
CA THR A 216 16.67 -2.47 4.43
C THR A 216 18.01 -1.83 4.79
N THR A 217 19.11 -2.30 4.18
CA THR A 217 20.45 -1.69 4.39
C THR A 217 20.48 -0.24 3.92
N LEU A 218 19.91 0.03 2.75
CA LEU A 218 19.81 1.39 2.18
C LEU A 218 18.91 2.30 3.03
N ALA A 219 17.85 1.76 3.62
CA ALA A 219 16.97 2.49 4.54
C ALA A 219 17.71 2.89 5.81
N ALA A 220 18.54 2.01 6.38
CA ALA A 220 19.30 2.32 7.59
C ALA A 220 20.28 3.51 7.40
N GLU A 221 20.84 3.66 6.20
CA GLU A 221 21.71 4.80 5.86
C GLU A 221 20.92 6.12 5.81
N LEU A 222 19.79 6.12 5.10
CA LEU A 222 18.90 7.29 5.04
C LEU A 222 18.32 7.62 6.43
N ASP A 223 17.89 6.62 7.18
CA ASP A 223 17.37 6.78 8.54
C ASP A 223 18.39 7.45 9.46
N ALA A 224 19.67 7.09 9.35
CA ALA A 224 20.73 7.70 10.14
C ALA A 224 20.88 9.21 9.88
N ALA A 225 20.69 9.66 8.62
CA ALA A 225 20.74 11.06 8.26
C ALA A 225 19.44 11.80 8.66
N LEU A 226 18.27 11.21 8.39
CA LEU A 226 16.97 11.83 8.62
C LEU A 226 16.66 11.97 10.11
N LYS A 227 16.99 10.99 10.95
CA LYS A 227 16.77 11.07 12.40
C LYS A 227 17.58 12.16 13.11
N ALA A 228 18.64 12.66 12.46
CA ALA A 228 19.44 13.76 12.99
C ALA A 228 18.79 15.13 12.74
N LEU A 229 17.74 15.19 11.91
CA LEU A 229 17.02 16.43 11.61
C LEU A 229 16.03 16.72 12.75
N PRO A 230 16.13 17.87 13.43
CA PRO A 230 15.34 18.17 14.64
C PRO A 230 13.84 18.32 14.37
N PHE A 231 13.46 18.45 13.10
CA PHE A 231 12.10 18.67 12.65
C PHE A 231 11.43 17.39 12.09
N LEU A 232 12.11 16.25 12.19
CA LEU A 232 11.57 14.93 11.86
C LEU A 232 11.46 14.09 13.13
N ALA A 233 10.30 13.50 13.35
CA ALA A 233 10.07 12.51 14.40
C ALA A 233 9.69 11.17 13.76
N PRO A 234 10.31 10.03 14.13
CA PRO A 234 9.92 8.72 13.60
C PRO A 234 8.42 8.47 13.72
N ASN A 235 7.80 7.99 12.63
CA ASN A 235 6.38 7.68 12.59
C ASN A 235 6.16 6.16 12.44
N PRO A 236 5.94 5.43 13.55
CA PRO A 236 5.71 3.98 13.49
C PRO A 236 4.30 3.61 13.01
N LEU A 237 3.42 4.60 12.79
CA LEU A 237 2.03 4.36 12.40
C LEU A 237 1.84 4.51 10.89
N ALA A 238 1.12 3.56 10.28
CA ALA A 238 0.55 3.77 8.95
C ALA A 238 -0.49 4.89 8.97
N LYS A 239 -0.76 5.54 7.82
CA LYS A 239 -1.69 6.68 7.73
C LYS A 239 -3.09 6.38 8.31
N ILE A 240 -3.66 5.21 8.02
CA ILE A 240 -4.95 4.79 8.58
C ILE A 240 -4.92 4.65 10.11
N ASP A 241 -3.83 4.13 10.66
CA ASP A 241 -3.68 3.95 12.10
C ASP A 241 -3.44 5.27 12.80
N ARG A 242 -2.70 6.18 12.15
CA ARG A 242 -2.55 7.57 12.59
C ARG A 242 -3.90 8.27 12.66
N ALA A 243 -4.73 8.13 11.63
CA ALA A 243 -6.07 8.71 11.61
C ALA A 243 -6.95 8.19 12.76
N ARG A 244 -6.95 6.87 13.00
CA ARG A 244 -7.65 6.24 14.13
C ARG A 244 -7.11 6.73 15.48
N TYR A 245 -5.79 6.81 15.63
CA TYR A 245 -5.13 7.30 16.84
C TYR A 245 -5.55 8.74 17.15
N LEU A 246 -5.42 9.65 16.19
CA LEU A 246 -5.78 11.06 16.38
C LEU A 246 -7.27 11.24 16.69
N ALA A 247 -8.15 10.51 16.01
CA ALA A 247 -9.59 10.54 16.31
C ALA A 247 -9.92 10.04 17.73
N THR A 248 -9.14 9.09 18.25
CA THR A 248 -9.28 8.60 19.62
C THR A 248 -8.77 9.64 20.64
N GLN A 249 -7.62 10.26 20.38
CA GLN A 249 -7.05 11.29 21.25
C GLN A 249 -7.95 12.53 21.37
N ALA A 250 -8.63 12.93 20.29
CA ALA A 250 -9.50 14.11 20.30
C ALA A 250 -10.83 13.91 21.08
N ARG A 251 -11.13 12.68 21.49
CA ARG A 251 -12.36 12.31 22.21
C ARG A 251 -12.16 12.06 23.71
N GLY A 252 -10.91 11.86 24.14
CA GLY A 252 -10.52 11.67 25.53
C GLY A 252 -10.12 12.99 26.18
#